data_AF-A0AAF0Y696-F1
#
_entry.id   AF-A0AAF0Y696-F1
#
_cell.length_a   1.000
_cell.length_b   1.000
_cell.length_c   1.000
_cell.angle_alpha   90.00
_cell.angle_beta   90.00
_cell.angle_gamma   90.00
#
_symmetry.space_group_name_H-M   'P 1'
#
loop_
_entity.id
_entity.type
_entity.pdbx_description
1 polymer ?
#
loop_
_entity_poly.entity_id
_entity_poly.type
_entity_poly.pdbx_seq_one_letter_code
_entity_poly.pdbx_strand_id
1 'polypeptide(L)'
;MASRLALRNLRSAARPAFVAPRAIASQVRFASNQPTPDEKAAEIINAVPSTSLFTKTGGIILGVGVTAAAISTEVYVANEETVLAAAFLIILTAIAKNIGAPYTSWANAHIEKIKSVLNGARSEHTQAVTQRIDAVNQLKDVVPLTQQLYKVAKETNELEHSNFLLAQEAAVKNELKAVLDSWVRYEQQQREAEQTALVKSVTASIAAELEKPAFKKQLLEEALAQVEQIAKSKEL
;
A
#
# COMPACT_ATOMS: atom_id res chain seq x y z
N MET A 1 -10.50 60.65 -6.94
CA MET A 1 -10.01 61.45 -5.78
C MET A 1 -8.53 61.11 -5.61
N ALA A 2 -7.66 61.86 -6.29
CA ALA A 2 -6.78 62.87 -5.68
C ALA A 2 -5.58 62.22 -4.96
N SER A 3 -4.50 61.91 -5.67
CA SER A 3 -3.31 62.78 -5.80
C SER A 3 -2.80 63.34 -4.46
N ARG A 4 -1.65 62.83 -3.98
CA ARG A 4 -0.66 63.66 -3.26
C ARG A 4 0.76 63.15 -3.55
N LEU A 5 1.41 63.89 -4.44
CA LEU A 5 2.85 64.02 -4.58
C LEU A 5 3.42 64.50 -3.23
N ALA A 6 4.45 63.84 -2.73
CA ALA A 6 5.31 64.39 -1.69
C ALA A 6 6.69 64.66 -2.30
N LEU A 7 6.98 65.96 -2.38
CA LEU A 7 8.24 66.54 -2.82
C LEU A 7 9.34 66.31 -1.76
N ARG A 8 10.53 65.97 -2.26
CA ARG A 8 11.82 66.60 -1.93
C ARG A 8 12.29 66.53 -0.47
N ASN A 9 13.40 65.82 -0.27
CA ASN A 9 14.52 66.35 0.52
C ASN A 9 15.86 65.81 -0.03
N LEU A 10 16.58 66.70 -0.72
CA LEU A 10 18.02 66.60 -0.96
C LEU A 10 18.70 66.85 0.38
N ARG A 11 19.40 65.85 0.93
CA ARG A 11 20.40 66.08 1.96
C ARG A 11 21.78 65.73 1.43
N SER A 12 22.63 66.73 1.59
CA SER A 12 24.04 66.83 1.26
C SER A 12 24.87 65.68 1.86
N ALA A 13 25.98 65.44 1.19
CA ALA A 13 26.99 64.44 1.45
C ALA A 13 27.52 64.45 2.90
N ALA A 14 27.60 63.26 3.49
CA ALA A 14 28.58 62.91 4.50
C ALA A 14 29.20 61.58 4.08
N ARG A 15 30.41 61.64 3.51
CA ARG A 15 31.21 60.46 3.19
C ARG A 15 31.54 59.74 4.50
N PRO A 16 31.27 58.43 4.66
CA PRO A 16 31.94 57.68 5.70
C PRO A 16 33.43 57.63 5.33
N ALA A 17 34.28 58.15 6.22
CA ALA A 17 35.71 57.94 6.13
C ALA A 17 35.97 56.44 6.32
N PHE A 18 36.17 55.72 5.21
CA PHE A 18 36.71 54.38 5.26
C PHE A 18 38.16 54.47 5.69
N VAL A 19 38.43 53.99 6.92
CA VAL A 19 39.79 53.64 7.33
C VAL A 19 40.19 52.47 6.45
N ALA A 20 41.02 52.74 5.44
CA ALA A 20 41.63 51.70 4.63
C ALA A 20 42.49 50.83 5.56
N PRO A 21 42.29 49.50 5.61
CA PRO A 21 43.26 48.65 6.26
C PRO A 21 44.57 48.82 5.50
N ARG A 22 45.59 49.32 6.20
CA ARG A 22 46.96 49.37 5.70
C ARG A 22 47.43 47.92 5.63
N ALA A 23 47.12 47.25 4.52
CA ALA A 23 47.66 45.95 4.21
C ALA A 23 49.18 46.15 4.10
N ILE A 24 49.89 45.70 5.12
CA ILE A 24 51.30 45.37 4.99
C ILE A 24 51.30 44.32 3.90
N ALA A 25 51.69 44.72 2.68
CA ALA A 25 52.03 43.78 1.64
C ALA A 25 53.25 43.03 2.14
N SER A 26 53.03 41.95 2.89
CA SER A 26 53.98 40.87 2.94
C SER A 26 54.13 40.44 1.48
N GLN A 27 55.24 40.82 0.86
CA GLN A 27 55.76 40.09 -0.28
C GLN A 27 56.09 38.68 0.23
N VAL A 28 55.06 37.85 0.36
CA VAL A 28 55.21 36.41 0.49
C VAL A 28 55.70 35.97 -0.88
N ARG A 29 57.02 35.89 -1.00
CA ARG A 29 57.65 35.15 -2.08
C ARG A 29 57.12 33.73 -1.98
N PHE A 30 56.18 33.37 -2.86
CA PHE A 30 55.75 32.00 -3.08
C PHE A 30 56.95 31.22 -3.65
N ALA A 31 57.83 30.75 -2.76
CA ALA A 31 59.02 29.99 -3.09
C ALA A 31 59.05 28.65 -2.33
N SER A 32 57.89 28.00 -2.14
CA SER A 32 57.83 26.77 -1.33
C SER A 32 57.01 25.62 -1.91
N ASN A 33 56.74 25.60 -3.22
CA ASN A 33 56.29 24.37 -3.90
C ASN A 33 56.70 24.35 -5.38
N GLN A 34 57.89 24.86 -5.69
CA GLN A 34 58.51 24.57 -6.98
C GLN A 34 58.96 23.10 -6.90
N PRO A 35 58.47 22.20 -7.77
CA PRO A 35 58.93 20.82 -7.75
C PRO A 35 60.44 20.82 -7.89
N THR A 36 61.08 19.91 -7.15
CA THR A 36 62.53 19.75 -7.21
C THR A 36 62.92 19.48 -8.68
N PRO A 37 64.12 19.90 -9.13
CA PRO A 37 64.54 19.66 -10.51
C PRO A 37 64.39 18.20 -10.95
N ASP A 38 64.58 17.25 -10.02
CA ASP A 38 64.41 15.81 -10.23
C ASP A 38 62.95 15.43 -10.48
N GLU A 39 62.00 16.01 -9.74
CA GLU A 39 60.56 15.78 -9.92
C GLU A 39 60.07 16.34 -11.27
N LYS A 40 60.53 17.54 -11.67
CA LYS A 40 60.19 18.10 -12.99
C LYS A 40 60.75 17.27 -14.14
N ALA A 41 61.98 16.79 -14.00
CA ALA A 41 62.58 15.89 -14.98
C ALA A 41 61.79 14.58 -15.09
N ALA A 42 61.34 14.03 -13.96
CA ALA A 42 60.48 12.85 -13.94
C ALA A 42 59.14 13.11 -14.61
N GLU A 43 58.49 14.25 -14.39
CA GLU A 43 57.25 14.64 -15.08
C GLU A 43 57.43 14.70 -16.61
N ILE A 44 58.53 15.28 -17.10
CA ILE A 44 58.85 15.37 -18.52
C ILE A 44 59.06 13.98 -19.14
N ILE A 45 59.81 13.11 -18.46
CA ILE A 45 60.03 11.73 -18.90
C ILE A 45 58.71 10.94 -18.91
N ASN A 46 57.86 11.17 -17.92
CA ASN A 46 56.58 10.48 -17.79
C ASN A 46 55.52 10.96 -18.79
N ALA A 47 55.56 12.23 -19.22
CA ALA A 47 54.65 12.80 -20.21
C ALA A 47 54.81 12.20 -21.62
N VAL A 48 55.95 11.57 -21.93
CA VAL A 48 56.15 10.89 -23.22
C VAL A 48 55.26 9.64 -23.30
N PRO A 49 54.41 9.52 -24.34
CA PRO A 49 53.49 8.40 -24.49
C PRO A 49 54.23 7.11 -24.87
N SER A 50 54.74 6.41 -23.86
CA SER A 50 55.35 5.08 -23.98
C SER A 50 55.38 4.40 -22.61
N THR A 51 55.38 3.07 -22.59
CA THR A 51 55.40 2.26 -21.37
C THR A 51 56.80 1.81 -20.95
N SER A 52 57.83 1.96 -21.82
CA SER A 52 59.22 1.54 -21.53
C SER A 52 60.14 2.74 -21.25
N LEU A 53 60.96 2.66 -20.18
CA LEU A 53 61.93 3.69 -19.81
C LEU A 53 62.99 3.94 -20.90
N PHE A 54 63.41 2.88 -21.60
CA PHE A 54 64.33 2.99 -22.72
C PHE A 54 63.71 3.77 -23.88
N THR A 55 62.43 3.55 -24.15
CA THR A 55 61.71 4.27 -25.21
C THR A 55 61.40 5.71 -24.81
N LYS A 56 61.14 6.00 -23.52
CA LYS A 56 60.94 7.38 -23.04
C LYS A 56 62.21 8.21 -23.17
N THR A 57 63.32 7.70 -22.65
CA THR A 57 64.63 8.37 -22.72
C THR A 57 65.15 8.43 -24.16
N GLY A 58 65.03 7.33 -24.90
CA GLY A 58 65.34 7.27 -26.33
C GLY A 58 64.51 8.25 -27.15
N GLY A 59 63.21 8.38 -26.91
CA GLY A 59 62.35 9.32 -27.60
C GLY A 59 62.74 10.79 -27.37
N ILE A 60 63.10 11.15 -26.13
CA ILE A 60 63.59 12.51 -25.81
C ILE A 60 64.93 12.76 -26.50
N ILE A 61 65.89 11.83 -26.38
CA ILE A 61 67.21 11.96 -26.99
C ILE A 61 67.10 12.03 -28.52
N LEU A 62 66.25 11.20 -29.12
CA LEU A 62 65.98 11.24 -30.56
C LEU A 62 65.31 12.56 -30.97
N GLY A 63 64.33 13.06 -30.21
CA GLY A 63 63.69 14.35 -30.49
C GLY A 63 64.67 15.52 -30.43
N VAL A 64 65.51 15.56 -29.39
CA VAL A 64 66.58 16.57 -29.25
C VAL A 64 67.65 16.41 -30.33
N GLY A 65 68.04 15.17 -30.64
CA GLY A 65 69.04 14.88 -31.68
C GLY A 65 68.57 15.26 -33.08
N VAL A 66 67.31 14.94 -33.43
CA VAL A 66 66.71 15.31 -34.72
C VAL A 66 66.55 16.82 -34.84
N THR A 67 66.11 17.51 -33.78
CA THR A 67 65.97 18.97 -33.80
C THR A 67 67.33 19.67 -33.91
N ALA A 68 68.34 19.22 -33.16
CA ALA A 68 69.70 19.72 -33.25
C ALA A 68 70.32 19.47 -34.63
N ALA A 69 70.11 18.28 -35.20
CA ALA A 69 70.56 17.95 -36.55
C ALA A 69 69.85 18.80 -37.61
N ALA A 70 68.53 19.03 -37.48
CA ALA A 70 67.76 19.85 -38.42
C ALA A 70 68.21 21.33 -38.44
N ILE A 71 68.58 21.87 -37.28
CA ILE A 71 69.18 23.22 -37.18
C ILE A 71 70.60 23.21 -37.75
N SER A 72 71.42 22.22 -37.36
CA SER A 72 72.83 22.15 -37.78
C SER A 72 73.01 21.91 -39.28
N THR A 73 72.05 21.27 -39.94
CA THR A 73 72.08 20.99 -41.39
C THR A 73 71.29 21.99 -42.21
N GLU A 74 70.76 23.05 -41.57
CA GLU A 74 69.88 24.07 -42.18
C GLU A 74 68.63 23.50 -42.86
N VAL A 75 68.26 22.25 -42.57
CA VAL A 75 66.99 21.66 -43.00
C VAL A 75 65.81 22.43 -42.41
N TYR A 76 66.01 23.05 -41.24
CA TYR A 76 65.12 24.05 -40.67
C TYR A 76 65.81 25.43 -40.64
N VAL A 77 65.31 26.37 -41.44
CA VAL A 77 65.77 27.76 -41.45
C VAL A 77 64.82 28.63 -40.64
N ALA A 78 65.35 29.33 -39.64
CA ALA A 78 64.57 30.24 -38.82
C ALA A 78 64.22 31.53 -39.60
N ASN A 79 63.05 31.54 -40.24
CA ASN A 79 62.50 32.70 -40.94
C ASN A 79 61.44 33.44 -40.10
N GLU A 80 60.89 34.54 -40.63
CA GLU A 80 59.79 35.31 -40.03
C GLU A 80 58.56 34.46 -39.64
N GLU A 81 58.28 33.41 -40.41
CA GLU A 81 57.17 32.47 -40.13
C GLU A 81 57.37 31.67 -38.84
N THR A 82 58.60 31.54 -38.33
CA THR A 82 58.87 30.82 -37.08
C THR A 82 58.39 31.56 -35.85
N VAL A 83 58.41 32.91 -35.90
CA VAL A 83 57.82 33.76 -34.86
C VAL A 83 56.30 33.63 -34.88
N LEU A 84 55.69 33.56 -36.07
CA LEU A 84 54.26 33.33 -36.22
C LEU A 84 53.85 31.95 -35.71
N ALA A 85 54.61 30.90 -36.04
CA ALA A 85 54.39 29.54 -35.57
C ALA A 85 54.51 29.44 -34.04
N ALA A 86 55.51 30.08 -33.43
CA ALA A 86 55.68 30.13 -31.99
C ALA A 86 54.50 30.85 -31.30
N ALA A 87 54.07 32.01 -31.82
CA ALA A 87 52.92 32.74 -31.30
C ALA A 87 51.62 31.92 -31.42
N PHE A 88 51.42 31.22 -32.54
CA PHE A 88 50.28 30.35 -32.75
C PHE A 88 50.25 29.17 -31.76
N LEU A 89 51.39 28.53 -31.50
CA LEU A 89 51.49 27.45 -30.51
C LEU A 89 51.21 27.95 -29.09
N ILE A 90 51.67 29.16 -28.73
CA ILE A 90 51.35 29.76 -27.42
C ILE A 90 49.84 30.01 -27.29
N ILE A 91 49.20 30.53 -28.34
CA ILE A 91 47.75 30.76 -28.34
C ILE A 91 46.99 29.42 -28.27
N LEU A 92 47.38 28.42 -29.05
CA LEU A 92 46.76 27.10 -29.01
C LEU A 92 46.86 26.44 -27.64
N THR A 93 48.04 26.49 -27.01
CA THR A 93 48.24 25.91 -25.67
C THR A 93 47.44 26.66 -24.61
N ALA A 94 47.34 28.00 -24.70
CA ALA A 94 46.48 28.80 -23.83
C ALA A 94 44.99 28.47 -24.02
N ILE A 95 44.53 28.32 -25.26
CA ILE A 95 43.15 27.92 -25.59
C ILE A 95 42.87 26.50 -25.07
N ALA A 96 43.74 25.54 -25.33
CA ALA A 96 43.56 24.16 -24.89
C ALA A 96 43.44 24.07 -23.36
N LYS A 97 44.27 24.82 -22.63
CA LYS A 97 44.21 24.88 -21.16
C LYS A 97 42.94 25.56 -20.64
N ASN A 98 42.53 26.68 -21.24
CA ASN A 98 41.44 27.50 -20.71
C ASN A 98 40.05 27.03 -21.16
N ILE A 99 39.92 26.41 -22.33
CA ILE A 99 38.63 25.99 -22.92
C ILE A 99 38.36 24.49 -22.73
N GLY A 100 39.40 23.67 -22.53
CA GLY A 100 39.24 22.22 -22.39
C GLY A 100 38.27 21.83 -21.27
N ALA A 101 38.46 22.34 -20.05
CA ALA A 101 37.60 22.04 -18.91
C ALA A 101 36.15 22.54 -19.05
N PRO A 102 35.86 23.80 -19.44
CA PRO A 102 34.48 24.24 -19.61
C PRO A 102 33.79 23.50 -20.75
N TYR A 103 34.48 23.19 -21.86
CA TYR A 103 33.89 22.43 -22.96
C TYR A 103 33.53 21.00 -22.57
N THR A 104 34.40 20.28 -21.86
CA THR A 104 34.09 18.92 -21.40
C THR A 104 32.92 18.92 -20.41
N SER A 105 32.86 19.90 -19.49
CA SER A 105 31.72 20.04 -18.57
C SER A 105 30.40 20.30 -19.31
N TRP A 106 30.41 21.16 -20.33
CA TRP A 106 29.26 21.45 -21.17
C TRP A 106 28.81 20.22 -21.97
N ALA A 107 29.75 19.51 -22.59
CA ALA A 107 29.49 18.30 -23.34
C ALA A 107 28.87 17.21 -22.46
N ASN A 108 29.43 16.99 -21.27
CA ASN A 108 28.91 16.02 -20.31
C ASN A 108 27.50 16.39 -19.84
N ALA A 109 27.24 17.66 -19.52
CA ALA A 109 25.91 18.13 -19.12
C ALA A 109 24.87 17.93 -20.24
N HIS A 110 25.26 18.17 -21.49
CA HIS A 110 24.37 17.94 -22.64
C HIS A 110 24.05 16.46 -22.84
N ILE A 111 25.07 15.60 -22.74
CA ILE A 111 24.90 14.14 -22.80
C ILE A 111 23.98 13.65 -21.68
N GLU A 112 24.18 14.15 -20.46
CA GLU A 112 23.36 13.79 -19.30
C GLU A 112 21.90 14.23 -19.46
N LYS A 113 21.66 15.44 -19.98
CA LYS A 113 20.31 15.92 -20.29
C LYS A 113 19.60 14.99 -21.28
N ILE A 114 20.26 14.61 -22.38
CA ILE A 114 19.68 13.70 -23.38
C ILE A 114 19.40 12.33 -22.76
N LYS A 115 20.35 11.78 -22.00
CA LYS A 115 20.17 10.49 -21.31
C LYS A 115 19.02 10.54 -20.31
N SER A 116 18.90 11.62 -19.54
CA SER A 116 17.83 11.82 -18.56
C SER A 116 16.47 11.87 -19.23
N VAL A 117 16.30 12.63 -20.32
CA VAL A 117 15.05 12.68 -21.08
C VAL A 117 14.70 11.32 -21.67
N LEU A 118 15.67 10.61 -22.25
CA LEU A 118 15.43 9.29 -22.83
C LEU A 118 15.02 8.25 -21.78
N ASN A 119 15.71 8.24 -20.63
CA ASN A 119 15.39 7.32 -19.54
C ASN A 119 14.06 7.69 -18.86
N GLY A 120 13.78 8.99 -18.71
CA GLY A 120 12.50 9.50 -18.22
C GLY A 120 11.34 9.08 -19.11
N ALA A 121 11.45 9.29 -20.42
CA ALA A 121 10.43 8.89 -21.39
C ALA A 121 10.20 7.37 -21.41
N ARG A 122 11.26 6.57 -21.28
CA ARG A 122 11.14 5.11 -21.15
C ARG A 122 10.37 4.73 -19.88
N SER A 123 10.74 5.30 -18.74
CA SER A 123 10.07 5.06 -17.47
C SER A 123 8.60 5.46 -17.51
N GLU A 124 8.29 6.65 -18.01
CA GLU A 124 6.93 7.16 -18.14
C GLU A 124 6.09 6.30 -19.09
N HIS A 125 6.65 5.88 -20.23
CA HIS A 125 5.96 4.96 -21.14
C HIS A 125 5.71 3.60 -20.48
N THR A 126 6.69 3.03 -19.77
CA THR A 126 6.47 1.77 -19.05
C THR A 126 5.38 1.91 -18.00
N GLN A 127 5.37 3.01 -17.25
CA GLN A 127 4.36 3.28 -16.23
C GLN A 127 2.97 3.44 -16.85
N ALA A 128 2.83 4.20 -17.94
CA ALA A 128 1.57 4.38 -18.63
C ALA A 128 1.03 3.06 -19.21
N VAL A 129 1.91 2.20 -19.74
CA VAL A 129 1.53 0.86 -20.20
C VAL A 129 1.10 -0.03 -19.04
N THR A 130 1.84 -0.04 -17.92
CA THR A 130 1.45 -0.80 -16.73
C THR A 130 0.10 -0.34 -16.17
N GLN A 131 -0.14 0.97 -16.07
CA GLN A 131 -1.44 1.51 -15.63
C GLN A 131 -2.59 1.07 -16.54
N ARG A 132 -2.36 1.02 -17.86
CA ARG A 132 -3.36 0.52 -18.81
C ARG A 132 -3.60 -0.98 -18.66
N ILE A 133 -2.55 -1.76 -18.42
CA ILE A 133 -2.66 -3.20 -18.15
C ILE A 133 -3.48 -3.42 -16.88
N ASP A 134 -3.23 -2.67 -15.82
CA ASP A 134 -3.97 -2.77 -14.56
C ASP A 134 -5.45 -2.42 -14.72
N ALA A 135 -5.75 -1.35 -15.47
CA ALA A 135 -7.13 -0.98 -15.80
C ALA A 135 -7.85 -2.07 -16.63
N VAL A 136 -7.17 -2.67 -17.61
CA VAL A 136 -7.73 -3.78 -18.40
C VAL A 136 -7.89 -5.05 -17.56
N ASN A 137 -6.96 -5.32 -16.63
CA ASN A 137 -7.06 -6.45 -15.72
C ASN A 137 -8.30 -6.36 -14.83
N GLN A 138 -8.68 -5.17 -14.37
CA GLN A 138 -9.94 -4.99 -13.61
C GLN A 138 -11.18 -5.32 -14.44
N LEU A 139 -11.16 -5.08 -15.75
CA LEU A 139 -12.27 -5.40 -16.64
C LEU A 139 -12.43 -6.91 -16.89
N LYS A 140 -11.36 -7.70 -16.69
CA LYS A 140 -11.40 -9.16 -16.82
C LYS A 140 -12.39 -9.81 -15.84
N ASP A 141 -12.54 -9.24 -14.65
CA ASP A 141 -13.36 -9.82 -13.58
C ASP A 141 -14.85 -9.44 -13.68
N VAL A 142 -15.22 -8.49 -14.55
CA VAL A 142 -16.62 -8.03 -14.69
C VAL A 142 -17.51 -9.10 -15.33
N VAL A 143 -16.99 -9.88 -16.29
CA VAL A 143 -17.76 -10.95 -16.94
C VAL A 143 -18.12 -12.09 -15.97
N PRO A 144 -17.18 -12.69 -15.20
CA PRO A 144 -17.55 -13.70 -14.22
C PRO A 144 -18.42 -13.14 -13.10
N LEU A 145 -18.20 -11.90 -12.66
CA LEU A 145 -19.04 -11.26 -11.63
C LEU A 145 -20.50 -11.10 -12.08
N THR A 146 -20.73 -10.66 -13.32
CA THR A 146 -22.09 -10.52 -13.87
C THR A 146 -22.79 -11.86 -14.03
N GLN A 147 -22.06 -12.91 -14.45
CA GLN A 147 -22.60 -14.27 -14.48
C GLN A 147 -22.95 -14.78 -13.08
N GLN A 148 -22.11 -14.51 -12.07
CA GLN A 148 -22.39 -14.85 -10.67
C GLN A 148 -23.62 -14.11 -10.16
N LEU A 149 -23.77 -12.83 -10.46
CA LEU A 149 -24.95 -12.04 -10.06
C LEU A 149 -26.24 -12.64 -10.64
N TYR A 150 -26.22 -13.07 -11.91
CA TYR A 150 -27.37 -13.74 -12.53
C TYR A 150 -27.66 -15.11 -11.91
N LYS A 151 -26.61 -15.88 -11.56
CA LYS A 151 -26.77 -17.17 -10.84
C LYS A 151 -27.40 -16.96 -9.47
N VAL A 152 -26.91 -16.00 -8.69
CA VAL A 152 -27.46 -15.66 -7.37
C VAL A 152 -28.92 -15.23 -7.49
N ALA A 153 -29.27 -14.42 -8.49
CA ALA A 153 -30.66 -14.04 -8.72
C ALA A 153 -31.57 -15.25 -9.03
N LYS A 154 -31.08 -16.20 -9.85
CA LYS A 154 -31.81 -17.43 -10.17
C LYS A 154 -31.97 -18.34 -8.95
N GLU A 155 -30.89 -18.58 -8.21
CA GLU A 155 -30.89 -19.40 -6.98
C GLU A 155 -31.81 -18.78 -5.91
N THR A 156 -31.81 -17.45 -5.78
CA THR A 156 -32.72 -16.75 -4.85
C THR A 156 -34.18 -16.98 -5.21
N ASN A 157 -34.53 -16.91 -6.50
CA ASN A 157 -35.89 -17.17 -6.95
C ASN A 157 -36.34 -18.61 -6.67
N GLU A 158 -35.47 -19.60 -6.94
CA GLU A 158 -35.74 -21.02 -6.64
C GLU A 158 -35.90 -21.27 -5.13
N LEU A 159 -35.08 -20.62 -4.31
CA LEU A 159 -35.18 -20.70 -2.84
C LEU A 159 -36.44 -20.00 -2.30
N GLU A 160 -36.82 -18.85 -2.84
CA GLU A 160 -38.06 -18.17 -2.47
C GLU A 160 -39.29 -19.00 -2.85
N HIS A 161 -39.28 -19.61 -4.04
CA HIS A 161 -40.37 -20.48 -4.49
C HIS A 161 -40.52 -21.70 -3.59
N SER A 162 -39.42 -22.40 -3.29
CA SER A 162 -39.45 -23.57 -2.39
C SER A 162 -39.85 -23.22 -0.96
N ASN A 163 -39.36 -22.10 -0.42
CA ASN A 163 -39.80 -21.59 0.88
C ASN A 163 -41.31 -21.27 0.89
N PHE A 164 -41.83 -20.69 -0.19
CA PHE A 164 -43.26 -20.38 -0.30
C PHE A 164 -44.13 -21.65 -0.32
N LEU A 165 -43.70 -22.69 -1.05
CA LEU A 165 -44.40 -23.98 -1.05
C LEU A 165 -44.38 -24.63 0.33
N LEU A 166 -43.22 -24.69 0.98
CA LEU A 166 -43.08 -25.25 2.33
C LEU A 166 -43.93 -24.47 3.35
N ALA A 167 -43.98 -23.15 3.25
CA ALA A 167 -44.80 -22.31 4.11
C ALA A 167 -46.30 -22.58 3.91
N GLN A 168 -46.76 -22.77 2.66
CA GLN A 168 -48.14 -23.17 2.38
C GLN A 168 -48.47 -24.54 2.95
N GLU A 169 -47.60 -25.54 2.75
CA GLU A 169 -47.80 -26.87 3.31
C GLU A 169 -47.85 -26.85 4.85
N ALA A 170 -46.98 -26.06 5.49
CA ALA A 170 -46.98 -25.89 6.94
C ALA A 170 -48.25 -25.21 7.43
N ALA A 171 -48.74 -24.18 6.72
CA ALA A 171 -50.00 -23.53 7.05
C ALA A 171 -51.18 -24.51 6.98
N VAL A 172 -51.29 -25.29 5.89
CA VAL A 172 -52.33 -26.32 5.76
C VAL A 172 -52.22 -27.36 6.86
N LYS A 173 -51.02 -27.88 7.16
CA LYS A 173 -50.80 -28.84 8.26
C LYS A 173 -51.24 -28.27 9.62
N ASN A 174 -50.97 -26.99 9.87
CA ASN A 174 -51.37 -26.33 11.11
C ASN A 174 -52.89 -26.18 11.24
N GLU A 175 -53.57 -25.80 10.15
CA GLU A 175 -55.04 -25.72 10.12
C GLU A 175 -55.68 -27.10 10.36
N LEU A 176 -55.19 -28.15 9.69
CA LEU A 176 -55.68 -29.52 9.92
C LEU A 176 -55.44 -29.98 11.35
N LYS A 177 -54.26 -29.68 11.91
CA LYS A 177 -53.95 -29.99 13.31
C LYS A 177 -54.86 -29.24 14.26
N ALA A 178 -55.12 -27.95 14.03
CA ALA A 178 -56.02 -27.16 14.86
C ALA A 178 -57.44 -27.72 14.87
N VAL A 179 -57.95 -28.14 13.69
CA VAL A 179 -59.24 -28.83 13.59
C VAL A 179 -59.20 -30.13 14.38
N LEU A 180 -58.19 -30.99 14.19
CA LEU A 180 -58.09 -32.27 14.90
C LEU A 180 -57.98 -32.09 16.42
N ASP A 181 -57.16 -31.16 16.89
CA ASP A 181 -57.02 -30.83 18.32
C ASP A 181 -58.35 -30.30 18.90
N SER A 182 -59.15 -29.57 18.10
CA SER A 182 -60.49 -29.13 18.51
C SER A 182 -61.47 -30.30 18.69
N TRP A 183 -61.42 -31.31 17.81
CA TRP A 183 -62.21 -32.54 17.94
C TRP A 183 -61.79 -33.36 19.16
N VAL A 184 -60.48 -33.53 19.39
CA VAL A 184 -59.97 -34.23 20.58
C VAL A 184 -60.40 -33.53 21.86
N ARG A 185 -60.33 -32.19 21.89
CA ARG A 185 -60.80 -31.40 23.04
C ARG A 185 -62.31 -31.57 23.26
N TYR A 186 -63.11 -31.56 22.20
CA TYR A 186 -64.55 -31.80 22.29
C TYR A 186 -64.86 -33.20 22.83
N GLU A 187 -64.16 -34.23 22.35
CA GLU A 187 -64.32 -35.62 22.83
C GLU A 187 -63.93 -35.76 24.32
N GLN A 188 -62.83 -35.13 24.74
CA GLN A 188 -62.45 -35.09 26.15
C GLN A 188 -63.52 -34.42 27.01
N GLN A 189 -64.04 -33.26 26.58
CA GLN A 189 -65.12 -32.57 27.29
C GLN A 189 -66.40 -33.41 27.38
N GLN A 190 -66.78 -34.11 26.32
CA GLN A 190 -67.93 -35.01 26.33
C GLN A 190 -67.72 -36.18 27.30
N ARG A 191 -66.55 -36.82 27.27
CA ARG A 191 -66.21 -37.89 28.22
C ARG A 191 -66.22 -37.41 29.67
N GLU A 192 -65.66 -36.24 29.96
CA GLU A 192 -65.68 -35.64 31.29
C GLU A 192 -67.12 -35.30 31.75
N ALA A 193 -67.95 -34.80 30.84
CA ALA A 193 -69.35 -34.49 31.12
C ALA A 193 -70.17 -35.76 31.40
N GLU A 194 -69.99 -36.82 30.60
CA GLU A 194 -70.61 -38.13 30.80
C GLU A 194 -70.17 -38.74 32.14
N GLN A 195 -68.87 -38.74 32.44
CA GLN A 195 -68.35 -39.24 33.71
C GLN A 195 -68.92 -38.45 34.89
N THR A 196 -69.00 -37.12 34.78
CA THR A 196 -69.61 -36.27 35.82
C THR A 196 -71.10 -36.56 35.98
N ALA A 197 -71.83 -36.76 34.88
CA ALA A 197 -73.24 -37.11 34.91
C ALA A 197 -73.47 -38.49 35.55
N LEU A 198 -72.66 -39.49 35.18
CA LEU A 198 -72.67 -40.83 35.76
C LEU A 198 -72.36 -40.81 37.25
N VAL A 199 -71.34 -40.07 37.69
CA VAL A 199 -71.01 -39.91 39.11
C VAL A 199 -72.18 -39.25 39.85
N LYS A 200 -72.80 -38.21 39.30
CA LYS A 200 -73.99 -37.57 39.91
C LYS A 200 -75.18 -38.53 40.00
N SER A 201 -75.46 -39.32 38.96
CA SER A 201 -76.56 -40.29 39.00
C SER A 201 -76.29 -41.44 39.97
N VAL A 202 -75.06 -41.96 40.01
CA VAL A 202 -74.68 -43.04 40.94
C VAL A 202 -74.72 -42.55 42.38
N THR A 203 -74.18 -41.36 42.67
CA THR A 203 -74.23 -40.77 44.01
C THR A 203 -75.66 -40.45 44.46
N ALA A 204 -76.52 -39.95 43.57
CA ALA A 204 -77.93 -39.73 43.88
C ALA A 204 -78.68 -41.05 44.16
N SER A 205 -78.42 -42.11 43.37
CA SER A 205 -79.00 -43.44 43.60
C SER A 205 -78.54 -44.04 44.93
N ILE A 206 -77.25 -43.95 45.27
CA ILE A 206 -76.72 -44.42 46.56
C ILE A 206 -77.33 -43.62 47.72
N ALA A 207 -77.44 -42.29 47.60
CA ALA A 207 -78.07 -41.46 48.63
C ALA A 207 -79.55 -41.85 48.84
N ALA A 208 -80.29 -42.10 47.75
CA ALA A 208 -81.69 -42.55 47.82
C ALA A 208 -81.83 -43.97 48.40
N GLU A 209 -80.88 -44.88 48.13
CA GLU A 209 -80.86 -46.21 48.75
C GLU A 209 -80.53 -46.15 50.25
N LEU A 210 -79.60 -45.29 50.66
CA LEU A 210 -79.24 -45.05 52.06
C LEU A 210 -80.41 -44.49 52.87
N GLU A 211 -81.34 -43.75 52.27
CA GLU A 211 -82.53 -43.25 52.97
C GLU A 211 -83.55 -44.35 53.31
N LYS A 212 -83.56 -45.47 52.57
CA LYS A 212 -84.52 -46.56 52.78
C LYS A 212 -84.28 -47.25 54.14
N PRO A 213 -85.32 -47.39 54.98
CA PRO A 213 -85.17 -47.95 56.33
C PRO A 213 -84.74 -49.43 56.34
N ALA A 214 -85.05 -50.20 55.30
CA ALA A 214 -84.63 -51.59 55.16
C ALA A 214 -83.11 -51.73 54.97
N PHE A 215 -82.51 -50.87 54.14
CA PHE A 215 -81.07 -50.87 53.90
C PHE A 215 -80.29 -50.38 55.12
N LYS A 216 -80.78 -49.36 55.83
CA LYS A 216 -80.18 -48.91 57.12
C LYS A 216 -80.12 -50.04 58.15
N LYS A 217 -81.16 -50.88 58.25
CA LYS A 217 -81.17 -52.03 59.16
C LYS A 217 -80.15 -53.09 58.75
N GLN A 218 -80.11 -53.46 57.46
CA GLN A 218 -79.12 -54.41 56.94
C GLN A 218 -77.68 -53.93 57.17
N LEU A 219 -77.40 -52.64 56.95
CA LEU A 219 -76.08 -52.06 57.19
C LEU A 219 -75.70 -52.09 58.68
N LEU A 220 -76.65 -51.82 59.59
CA LEU A 220 -76.41 -51.92 61.03
C LEU A 220 -76.17 -53.36 61.48
N GLU A 221 -76.89 -54.32 60.92
CA GLU A 221 -76.69 -55.76 61.18
C GLU A 221 -75.31 -56.21 60.67
N GLU A 222 -74.90 -55.77 59.48
CA GLU A 222 -73.56 -56.07 58.93
C GLU A 222 -72.45 -55.40 59.72
N ALA A 223 -72.62 -54.14 60.14
CA ALA A 223 -71.68 -53.44 61.00
C ALA A 223 -71.55 -54.11 62.38
N LEU A 224 -72.66 -54.58 62.96
CA LEU A 224 -72.65 -55.38 64.18
C LEU A 224 -71.89 -56.69 63.98
N ALA A 225 -72.12 -57.41 62.87
CA ALA A 225 -71.40 -58.64 62.56
C ALA A 225 -69.89 -58.42 62.38
N GLN A 226 -69.48 -57.32 61.73
CA GLN A 226 -68.06 -56.96 61.59
C GLN A 226 -67.42 -56.58 62.92
N VAL A 227 -68.12 -55.82 63.78
CA VAL A 227 -67.64 -55.50 65.12
C VAL A 227 -67.54 -56.76 65.99
N GLU A 228 -68.50 -57.68 65.91
CA GLU A 228 -68.44 -58.97 66.60
C GLU A 228 -67.26 -59.84 66.12
N GLN A 229 -66.93 -59.82 64.83
CA GLN A 229 -65.73 -60.49 64.30
C GLN A 229 -64.43 -59.84 64.78
N ILE A 230 -64.37 -58.51 64.81
CA ILE A 230 -63.19 -57.77 65.33
C ILE A 230 -63.04 -57.98 66.84
N ALA A 231 -64.14 -58.02 67.60
CA ALA A 231 -64.10 -58.29 69.03
C ALA A 231 -63.60 -59.73 69.30
N LYS A 232 -64.08 -60.72 68.54
CA LYS A 232 -63.60 -62.11 68.61
C LYS A 232 -62.14 -62.27 68.20
N SER A 233 -61.62 -61.41 67.33
CA SER A 233 -60.19 -61.43 66.94
C SER A 233 -59.27 -60.63 67.87
N LYS A 234 -59.81 -59.86 68.83
CA LYS A 234 -59.05 -59.03 69.78
C LYS A 234 -59.00 -59.60 71.22
N GLU A 235 -59.76 -60.65 71.53
CA GLU A 235 -59.74 -61.32 72.84
C GLU A 235 -58.71 -62.47 72.96
N LEU A 236 -57.67 -62.46 72.12
CA LEU A 236 -56.46 -63.29 72.21
C LEU A 236 -55.23 -62.45 71.82
#